data_AF-A0AAW6PR16-F1
#
_entry.id   AF-A0AAW6PR16-F1
#
_cell.length_a   1.000
_cell.length_b   1.000
_cell.length_c   1.000
_cell.angle_alpha   90.00
_cell.angle_beta   90.00
_cell.angle_gamma   90.00
#
_symmetry.space_group_name_H-M   'P 1'
#
loop_
_entity.id
_entity.type
_entity.pdbx_description
1 polymer ?
#
loop_
_entity_poly.entity_id
_entity_poly.type
_entity_poly.pdbx_seq_one_letter_code
_entity_poly.pdbx_strand_id
1 'polypeptide(L)'
;CQSCAMHKQCTTGKERRLKRWEHEATLDSMQVQLEHDPGKMKVRRQTVEHPFGTLKYWMGATHFLTRTLSRVSTEMSLHVLAYNLKRMMSILGIKGLLEAIKA
;
A
#
# COMPACT_ATOMS: atom_id res chain seq x y z
N CYS A 1 -6.05 2.54 -37.18
CA CYS A 1 -5.41 3.84 -37.50
C CYS A 1 -5.60 4.25 -38.96
N GLN A 2 -5.31 3.37 -39.94
CA GLN A 2 -5.23 3.75 -41.35
C GLN A 2 -6.55 4.24 -41.99
N SER A 3 -7.70 3.75 -41.55
CA SER A 3 -9.04 4.17 -42.02
C SER A 3 -9.87 4.88 -40.95
N CYS A 4 -9.23 5.36 -39.86
CA CYS A 4 -9.95 5.98 -38.75
C CYS A 4 -10.32 7.43 -39.06
N ALA A 5 -11.62 7.77 -39.05
CA ALA A 5 -12.12 9.12 -39.29
C ALA A 5 -11.59 10.17 -38.28
N MET A 6 -11.24 9.73 -37.06
CA MET A 6 -10.69 10.59 -36.00
C MET A 6 -9.16 10.65 -36.01
N HIS A 7 -8.48 10.12 -37.02
CA HIS A 7 -7.01 10.03 -37.06
C HIS A 7 -6.34 11.39 -36.79
N LYS A 8 -6.82 12.45 -37.45
CA LYS A 8 -6.33 13.84 -37.29
C LYS A 8 -6.44 14.38 -35.86
N GLN A 9 -7.41 13.91 -35.07
CA GLN A 9 -7.60 14.30 -33.67
C GLN A 9 -6.85 13.38 -32.69
N CYS A 10 -6.44 12.20 -33.14
CA CYS A 10 -5.92 11.13 -32.30
C CYS A 10 -4.38 11.02 -32.33
N THR A 11 -3.73 11.29 -33.45
CA THR A 11 -2.27 11.27 -33.59
C THR A 11 -1.81 12.03 -34.83
N THR A 12 -0.62 12.62 -34.77
CA THR A 12 0.05 13.26 -35.93
C THR A 12 0.91 12.29 -36.73
N GLY A 13 1.15 11.07 -36.23
CA GLY A 13 1.94 10.04 -36.90
C GLY A 13 1.10 9.09 -37.77
N LYS A 14 1.77 8.15 -38.46
CA LYS A 14 1.07 7.09 -39.23
C LYS A 14 0.13 6.29 -38.32
N GLU A 15 0.56 5.99 -37.10
CA GLU A 15 -0.20 5.22 -36.12
C GLU A 15 0.01 5.76 -34.71
N ARG A 16 -1.04 5.64 -33.88
CA ARG A 16 -0.93 5.92 -32.44
C ARG A 16 -0.19 4.78 -31.77
N ARG A 17 0.90 5.10 -31.07
CA ARG A 17 1.61 4.15 -30.21
C ARG A 17 1.24 4.43 -28.77
N LEU A 18 0.87 3.37 -28.04
CA LEU A 18 0.58 3.43 -26.62
C LEU A 18 1.55 2.51 -25.90
N LYS A 19 2.14 3.01 -24.81
CA LYS A 19 2.84 2.17 -23.85
C LYS A 19 1.86 1.91 -22.72
N ARG A 20 1.58 0.63 -22.48
CA ARG A 20 0.74 0.17 -21.38
C ARG A 20 1.59 -0.73 -20.52
N TRP A 21 1.52 -0.57 -19.20
CA TRP A 21 2.20 -1.50 -18.32
C TRP A 21 1.54 -2.89 -18.42
N GLU A 22 2.32 -3.96 -18.27
CA GLU A 22 1.82 -5.35 -18.37
C GLU A 22 0.60 -5.60 -17.46
N HIS A 23 0.58 -4.95 -16.29
CA HIS A 23 -0.48 -5.10 -15.30
C HIS A 23 -1.35 -3.84 -15.15
N GLU A 24 -1.49 -3.02 -16.20
CA GLU A 24 -2.33 -1.81 -16.18
C GLU A 24 -3.79 -2.13 -15.78
N ALA A 25 -4.30 -3.30 -16.16
CA ALA A 25 -5.64 -3.75 -15.77
C ALA A 25 -5.86 -3.73 -14.25
N THR A 26 -4.80 -3.94 -13.46
CA THR A 26 -4.85 -3.81 -12.00
C THR A 26 -5.10 -2.37 -11.56
N LEU A 27 -4.48 -1.40 -12.23
CA LEU A 27 -4.67 0.02 -11.97
C LEU A 27 -6.08 0.46 -12.42
N ASP A 28 -6.54 0.01 -13.58
CA ASP A 28 -7.89 0.29 -14.08
C ASP A 28 -8.95 -0.25 -13.10
N SER A 29 -8.78 -1.50 -12.62
CA SER A 29 -9.68 -2.08 -11.62
C SER A 29 -9.66 -1.31 -10.31
N MET A 30 -8.48 -0.86 -9.85
CA MET A 30 -8.38 -0.02 -8.66
C MET A 30 -9.10 1.31 -8.86
N GLN A 31 -8.93 1.94 -10.02
CA GLN A 31 -9.57 3.22 -10.33
C GLN A 31 -11.09 3.10 -10.30
N VAL A 32 -11.65 2.08 -10.96
CA VAL A 32 -13.10 1.82 -10.90
C VAL A 32 -13.56 1.68 -9.46
N GLN A 33 -12.85 0.93 -8.61
CA GLN A 33 -13.21 0.79 -7.20
C GLN A 33 -13.16 2.11 -6.41
N LEU A 34 -12.22 2.99 -6.73
CA LEU A 34 -12.09 4.31 -6.09
C LEU A 34 -13.17 5.29 -6.55
N GLU A 35 -13.62 5.20 -7.80
CA GLU A 35 -14.74 5.99 -8.32
C GLU A 35 -16.07 5.61 -7.65
N HIS A 36 -16.26 4.31 -7.37
CA HIS A 36 -17.46 3.82 -6.65
C HIS A 36 -17.45 4.18 -5.15
N ASP A 37 -16.27 4.36 -4.55
CA ASP A 37 -16.13 4.77 -3.14
C ASP A 37 -15.04 5.85 -2.98
N PRO A 38 -15.39 7.13 -3.22
CA PRO A 38 -14.45 8.24 -3.12
C PRO A 38 -13.85 8.44 -1.71
N GLY A 39 -14.50 7.90 -0.67
CA GLY A 39 -14.06 8.01 0.72
C GLY A 39 -12.92 7.05 1.08
N LYS A 40 -12.72 5.99 0.30
CA LYS A 40 -11.83 4.86 0.61
C LYS A 40 -10.38 5.28 0.85
N MET A 41 -9.85 6.21 0.04
CA MET A 41 -8.48 6.72 0.21
C MET A 41 -8.32 7.57 1.47
N LYS A 42 -9.37 8.30 1.88
CA LYS A 42 -9.36 9.08 3.13
C LYS A 42 -9.32 8.16 4.35
N VAL A 43 -10.14 7.11 4.35
CA VAL A 43 -10.14 6.09 5.41
C VAL A 43 -8.79 5.39 5.47
N ARG A 44 -8.26 4.95 4.31
CA ARG A 44 -6.93 4.34 4.22
C ARG A 44 -5.86 5.24 4.81
N ARG A 45 -5.88 6.53 4.46
CA ARG A 45 -4.92 7.51 5.01
C ARG A 45 -4.99 7.54 6.54
N GLN A 46 -6.19 7.70 7.09
CA GLN A 46 -6.41 7.77 8.55
C GLN A 46 -5.99 6.49 9.27
N THR A 47 -6.18 5.31 8.66
CA THR A 47 -5.85 4.03 9.30
C THR A 47 -4.36 3.71 9.26
N VAL A 48 -3.65 4.07 8.19
CA VAL A 48 -2.24 3.70 8.01
C VAL A 48 -1.25 4.74 8.52
N GLU A 49 -1.61 6.02 8.50
CA GLU A 49 -0.70 7.11 8.93
C GLU A 49 -0.26 6.94 10.38
N HIS A 50 -1.18 6.55 11.28
CA HIS A 50 -0.86 6.38 12.69
C HIS A 50 0.14 5.22 12.95
N PRO A 51 -0.04 3.99 12.41
CA PRO A 51 0.97 2.95 12.45
C PRO A 51 2.33 3.38 11.89
N PHE A 52 2.36 4.00 10.70
CA PHE A 52 3.62 4.45 10.10
C PHE A 52 4.33 5.53 10.92
N GLY A 53 3.56 6.48 11.48
CA GLY A 53 4.09 7.49 12.39
C GLY A 53 4.66 6.85 13.66
N THR A 54 3.97 5.87 14.23
CA THR A 54 4.47 5.18 15.44
C THR A 54 5.76 4.42 15.17
N LEU A 55 5.82 3.67 14.06
CA LEU A 55 7.02 2.93 13.65
C LEU A 55 8.22 3.86 13.44
N LYS A 56 8.04 4.97 12.70
CA LYS A 56 9.13 5.88 12.36
C LYS A 56 9.57 6.76 13.53
N TYR A 57 8.63 7.40 14.23
CA TYR A 57 8.95 8.39 15.25
C TYR A 57 9.10 7.79 16.64
N TRP A 58 8.20 6.87 17.04
CA TRP A 58 8.15 6.35 18.40
C TRP A 58 9.06 5.14 18.61
N MET A 59 9.18 4.28 17.60
CA MET A 59 10.07 3.11 17.63
C MET A 59 11.47 3.41 17.07
N GLY A 60 11.69 4.62 16.54
CA GLY A 60 12.99 5.05 16.01
C GLY A 60 13.43 4.31 14.73
N ALA A 61 12.53 3.59 14.06
CA ALA A 61 12.81 2.83 12.84
C ALA A 61 12.83 3.75 11.60
N THR A 62 13.70 4.76 11.61
CA THR A 62 13.83 5.73 10.51
C THR A 62 14.72 5.22 9.37
N HIS A 63 15.67 4.33 9.69
CA HIS A 63 16.61 3.74 8.74
C HIS A 63 16.73 2.25 8.99
N PHE A 64 16.90 1.48 7.91
CA PHE A 64 17.22 0.06 8.01
C PHE A 64 18.69 -0.13 8.34
N LEU A 65 18.97 -1.05 9.25
CA LEU A 65 20.33 -1.45 9.64
C LEU A 65 20.89 -2.50 8.68
N THR A 66 20.02 -3.29 8.06
CA THR A 66 20.41 -4.36 7.16
C THR A 66 20.44 -3.93 5.69
N ARG A 67 21.13 -4.72 4.86
CA ARG A 67 21.20 -4.54 3.40
C ARG A 67 20.64 -5.78 2.71
N THR A 68 20.18 -5.63 1.47
CA THR A 68 19.45 -6.63 0.65
C THR A 68 17.97 -6.78 1.01
N LEU A 69 17.13 -7.03 0.01
CA LEU A 69 15.67 -7.03 0.15
C LEU A 69 15.17 -8.05 1.19
N SER A 70 15.74 -9.26 1.20
CA SER A 70 15.36 -10.30 2.15
C SER A 70 15.57 -9.87 3.61
N ARG A 71 16.74 -9.29 3.91
CA ARG A 71 17.07 -8.87 5.29
C ARG A 71 16.26 -7.65 5.73
N VAL A 72 16.10 -6.66 4.83
CA VAL A 72 15.28 -5.46 5.08
C VAL A 72 13.82 -5.85 5.30
N SER A 73 13.31 -6.83 4.56
CA SER A 73 11.95 -7.35 4.75
C SER A 73 11.77 -7.99 6.13
N THR A 74 12.76 -8.74 6.61
CA THR A 74 12.74 -9.32 7.97
C THR A 74 12.76 -8.22 9.02
N GLU A 75 13.61 -7.21 8.87
CA GLU A 75 13.70 -6.06 9.78
C GLU A 75 12.37 -5.30 9.88
N MET A 76 11.74 -5.00 8.73
CA MET A 76 10.41 -4.40 8.70
C MET A 76 9.36 -5.29 9.37
N SER A 77 9.41 -6.60 9.14
CA SER A 77 8.47 -7.56 9.75
C SER A 77 8.58 -7.57 11.27
N LEU A 78 9.80 -7.49 11.82
CA LEU A 78 10.02 -7.40 13.26
C LEU A 78 9.49 -6.09 13.85
N HIS A 79 9.69 -4.96 13.17
CA HIS A 79 9.13 -3.68 13.61
C HIS A 79 7.59 -3.71 13.63
N VAL A 80 6.96 -4.23 12.57
CA VAL A 80 5.50 -4.38 12.50
C VAL A 80 4.99 -5.31 13.60
N LEU A 81 5.67 -6.43 13.85
CA LEU A 81 5.31 -7.37 14.91
C LEU A 81 5.36 -6.70 16.29
N ALA A 82 6.44 -5.99 16.60
CA ALA A 82 6.58 -5.28 17.87
C ALA A 82 5.50 -4.19 18.05
N TYR A 83 5.19 -3.44 16.99
CA TYR A 83 4.08 -2.48 17.01
C TYR A 83 2.73 -3.16 17.29
N ASN A 84 2.43 -4.25 16.57
CA ASN A 84 1.18 -4.98 16.72
C ASN A 84 1.04 -5.53 18.14
N LEU A 85 2.08 -6.15 18.70
CA LEU A 85 2.07 -6.64 20.07
C LEU A 85 1.84 -5.50 21.07
N LYS A 86 2.58 -4.39 20.94
CA LYS A 86 2.41 -3.21 21.81
C LYS A 86 0.99 -2.66 21.76
N ARG A 87 0.42 -2.56 20.56
CA ARG A 87 -0.94 -2.06 20.36
C ARG A 87 -1.99 -3.01 20.91
N MET A 88 -1.87 -4.31 20.66
CA MET A 88 -2.81 -5.31 21.15
C MET A 88 -2.77 -5.43 22.68
N MET A 89 -1.58 -5.34 23.30
CA MET A 89 -1.46 -5.26 24.76
C MET A 89 -2.14 -4.00 25.32
N SER A 90 -2.12 -2.88 24.60
CA SER A 90 -2.83 -1.66 25.01
C SER A 90 -4.35 -1.76 24.87
N ILE A 91 -4.85 -2.51 23.87
CA ILE A 91 -6.30 -2.63 23.58
C ILE A 91 -6.94 -3.70 24.46
N LEU A 92 -6.33 -4.88 24.55
CA LEU A 92 -6.89 -6.06 25.23
C LEU A 92 -6.31 -6.28 26.64
N GLY A 93 -5.22 -5.58 27.00
CA GLY A 93 -4.39 -5.96 28.14
C GLY A 93 -3.54 -7.19 27.86
N ILE A 94 -2.51 -7.41 28.67
CA ILE A 94 -1.58 -8.55 28.52
C ILE A 94 -2.33 -9.89 28.66
N LYS A 95 -3.18 -10.02 29.68
CA LYS A 95 -3.95 -11.25 29.93
C LYS A 95 -4.92 -11.55 28.79
N GLY A 96 -5.67 -10.53 28.34
CA GLY A 96 -6.63 -10.69 27.23
C GLY A 96 -5.94 -11.09 25.93
N LEU A 97 -4.76 -10.52 25.65
CA LEU A 97 -3.96 -10.91 24.50
C LEU A 97 -3.46 -12.36 24.58
N LEU A 98 -2.96 -12.80 25.74
CA LEU A 98 -2.50 -14.17 25.92
C LEU A 98 -3.60 -15.20 25.70
N GLU A 99 -4.82 -14.92 26.14
CA GLU A 99 -5.96 -15.81 25.89
C GLU A 99 -6.38 -15.80 24.42
N ALA A 100 -6.37 -14.64 23.77
CA ALA A 100 -6.71 -14.52 22.34
C ALA A 100 -5.71 -15.24 21.41
N ILE A 101 -4.44 -15.37 21.80
CA ILE A 101 -3.41 -16.06 21.00
C ILE A 101 -3.48 -17.59 21.13
N LYS A 102 -4.01 -18.11 22.26
CA LYS A 102 -4.13 -19.55 22.50
C LYS A 102 -5.30 -20.20 21.76
N ALA A 103 -6.30 -19.41 21.38
CA ALA A 103 -7.50 -19.83 20.66
C ALA A 103 -7.22 -20.03 19.16
#